data_AF-A0A358DQC5-F1
#
_entry.id   AF-A0A358DQC5-F1
#
_cell.length_a   1.000
_cell.length_b   1.000
_cell.length_c   1.000
_cell.angle_alpha   90.00
_cell.angle_beta   90.00
_cell.angle_gamma   90.00
#
_symmetry.space_group_name_H-M   'P 1'
#
loop_
_entity.id
_entity.type
_entity.pdbx_description
1 polymer ?
#
loop_
_entity_poly.entity_id
_entity_poly.type
_entity_poly.pdbx_seq_one_letter_code
_entity_poly.pdbx_strand_id
1 'polypeptide(L)'
;MVVFRGIVPLLFVVSAMTACPEQVVVRDAPADCGDGVLQTDEECDDGNEDAGDDCTTACRRAVCGDGQTRTDLDAQEPGFEACDDGNDLATDECTNDCQVARCGDGIVRTGRSEGDEGFEACDDGNDSEHDECLTNCRTARCGDGILQTGIEECDDGNEINTDACGDNCIRARCGDGVTQEGEECDDGNRVETDGCLGRCEAARCGDGIQRSDLTEQEEGYEACDDGNEIDADGCKTNCRRNVCGDGVVGPGEGCDDGDDDPADDCHDCRPTRCGDGAVQEGEFCDDGNLNNNDSCLVNCAVATCGDGVVRQDLQPEDGAYEDCDDGNGIDQDACTNTCARAQCGDGIQALWEGCDDGNREQTDDCTNRCEPARCGDGHRQAGVEECDDGNDIVTDACTAGCRDARCGDGMIHIGVEECDDGNDIEVDQCTNDCRVPRCGDGVVGPLEECDDGNDVDDDDCRDNCRLPRCGDGVIQGDEDCDDGNRWQGDACLNDCLLASCGDGILHLGVEGCDDGNDVDT
;
A
#
# COMPACT_ATOMS: atom_id res chain seq x y z
N MET A 1 35.14 99.42 54.26
CA MET A 1 36.28 99.61 55.18
C MET A 1 37.55 99.55 54.33
N VAL A 2 38.56 100.42 54.58
CA VAL A 2 39.67 100.86 53.67
C VAL A 2 39.21 102.10 52.86
N VAL A 3 39.40 103.38 53.23
CA VAL A 3 40.49 104.22 53.77
C VAL A 3 41.64 104.47 52.79
N PHE A 4 41.75 105.73 52.28
CA PHE A 4 42.94 106.61 52.15
C PHE A 4 42.61 107.72 51.12
N ARG A 5 42.27 108.97 51.50
CA ARG A 5 43.09 110.14 51.91
C ARG A 5 44.15 110.61 50.90
N GLY A 6 44.02 111.86 50.43
CA GLY A 6 45.06 112.68 49.79
C GLY A 6 44.48 114.04 49.33
N ILE A 7 44.33 115.02 50.22
CA ILE A 7 45.27 116.12 50.56
C ILE A 7 45.28 117.26 49.53
N VAL A 8 44.82 118.41 50.03
CA VAL A 8 44.74 119.78 49.51
C VAL A 8 46.15 120.35 49.17
N PRO A 9 46.27 121.48 48.45
CA PRO A 9 46.54 122.68 49.24
C PRO A 9 45.80 123.94 48.79
N LEU A 10 45.32 124.60 49.83
CA LEU A 10 44.76 125.94 49.93
C LEU A 10 45.93 126.93 49.82
N LEU A 11 45.88 127.86 48.87
CA LEU A 11 46.84 128.98 48.80
C LEU A 11 46.05 130.29 48.89
N PHE A 12 46.00 130.82 50.12
CA PHE A 12 45.49 132.14 50.46
C PHE A 12 46.49 133.19 49.97
N VAL A 13 46.06 134.13 49.12
CA VAL A 13 46.72 135.43 48.94
C VAL A 13 45.66 136.53 49.01
N VAL A 14 45.89 137.46 49.93
CA VAL A 14 45.05 138.60 50.30
C VAL A 14 45.59 139.87 49.61
N SER A 15 44.68 140.82 49.35
CA SER A 15 44.90 142.23 48.95
C SER A 15 45.18 142.46 47.46
N ALA A 16 44.66 143.48 46.78
CA ALA A 16 44.12 144.76 47.24
C ALA A 16 43.06 145.29 46.25
N MET A 17 42.08 146.02 46.78
CA MET A 17 41.09 146.79 46.04
C MET A 17 41.74 147.89 45.19
N THR A 18 41.34 147.98 43.92
CA THR A 18 41.33 149.23 43.13
C THR A 18 40.12 149.18 42.20
N ALA A 19 39.28 150.20 42.26
CA ALA A 19 38.02 150.32 41.54
C ALA A 19 38.20 150.94 40.14
N CYS A 20 37.39 150.51 39.16
CA CYS A 20 36.86 151.25 37.99
C CYS A 20 36.02 150.27 37.09
N PRO A 21 35.15 150.75 36.16
CA PRO A 21 33.69 150.65 36.29
C PRO A 21 32.97 149.68 35.33
N GLU A 22 31.68 149.50 35.62
CA GLU A 22 30.57 148.82 34.91
C GLU A 22 30.68 148.62 33.38
N GLN A 23 30.47 147.39 32.90
CA GLN A 23 29.29 147.05 32.06
C GLN A 23 29.12 145.54 31.71
N VAL A 24 27.86 145.11 31.85
CA VAL A 24 27.09 143.97 31.30
C VAL A 24 27.61 142.54 31.52
N VAL A 25 27.03 141.89 32.53
CA VAL A 25 26.97 140.42 32.66
C VAL A 25 25.65 139.98 32.02
N VAL A 26 25.70 139.27 30.89
CA VAL A 26 24.59 138.40 30.48
C VAL A 26 24.63 137.23 31.45
N ARG A 27 23.63 137.12 32.32
CA ARG A 27 23.43 135.90 33.11
C ARG A 27 22.61 135.00 32.21
N ASP A 28 23.18 133.87 31.78
CA ASP A 28 22.39 132.80 31.20
C ASP A 28 21.31 132.43 32.22
N ALA A 29 20.05 132.50 31.78
CA ALA A 29 18.93 132.01 32.56
C ALA A 29 19.06 130.49 32.65
N PRO A 30 18.68 129.84 33.77
CA PRO A 30 18.54 128.40 33.78
C PRO A 30 17.50 128.00 32.72
N ALA A 31 17.82 126.96 31.94
CA ALA A 31 16.90 126.34 31.00
C ALA A 31 15.61 125.92 31.71
N ASP A 32 14.47 126.28 31.12
CA ASP A 32 13.13 126.09 31.67
C ASP A 32 12.33 125.36 30.60
N CYS A 33 12.19 124.05 30.79
CA CYS A 33 11.70 123.15 29.77
C CYS A 33 10.21 123.38 29.50
N GLY A 34 9.85 123.59 28.23
CA GLY A 34 8.46 123.79 27.82
C GLY A 34 8.07 125.26 27.63
N ASP A 35 9.04 126.16 27.44
CA ASP A 35 8.80 127.59 27.21
C ASP A 35 8.66 127.95 25.72
N GLY A 36 8.86 126.97 24.83
CA GLY A 36 8.78 127.07 23.38
C GLY A 36 10.09 127.51 22.73
N VAL A 37 11.19 127.61 23.48
CA VAL A 37 12.47 128.15 23.01
C VAL A 37 13.62 127.20 23.38
N LEU A 38 14.14 126.49 22.39
CA LEU A 38 15.30 125.61 22.58
C LEU A 38 16.53 126.37 23.10
N GLN A 39 16.93 126.09 24.34
CA GLN A 39 18.10 126.66 25.01
C GLN A 39 19.34 125.74 24.90
N THR A 40 20.53 126.23 25.27
CA THR A 40 21.80 125.51 25.04
C THR A 40 21.96 124.22 25.85
N ASP A 41 21.19 124.08 26.94
CA ASP A 41 21.22 122.91 27.83
C ASP A 41 20.00 121.98 27.62
N GLU A 42 19.20 122.21 26.57
CA GLU A 42 18.01 121.43 26.21
C GLU A 42 18.24 120.67 24.89
N GLU A 43 17.83 119.40 24.83
CA GLU A 43 17.89 118.59 23.60
C GLU A 43 16.63 118.75 22.73
N CYS A 44 15.51 119.15 23.35
CA CYS A 44 14.23 119.49 22.76
C CYS A 44 13.50 120.52 23.64
N ASP A 45 12.51 121.23 23.07
CA ASP A 45 11.51 122.02 23.78
C ASP A 45 10.28 122.12 22.84
N ASP A 46 9.12 121.63 23.29
CA ASP A 46 7.85 121.61 22.54
C ASP A 46 6.80 122.58 23.10
N GLY A 47 7.22 123.49 23.97
CA GLY A 47 6.38 124.56 24.50
C GLY A 47 5.34 124.13 25.53
N ASN A 48 5.51 122.95 26.13
CA ASN A 48 4.68 122.51 27.26
C ASN A 48 5.46 121.60 28.25
N GLU A 49 4.83 121.25 29.39
CA GLU A 49 5.43 120.38 30.42
C GLU A 49 4.81 118.95 30.40
N ASP A 50 4.20 118.54 29.30
CA ASP A 50 3.82 117.15 29.10
C ASP A 50 5.10 116.32 28.88
N ALA A 51 5.06 115.06 29.29
CA ALA A 51 6.17 114.14 29.09
C ALA A 51 5.77 112.99 28.15
N GLY A 52 4.56 113.06 27.59
CA GLY A 52 4.00 112.08 26.67
C GLY A 52 4.00 112.55 25.22
N ASP A 53 4.75 113.60 24.88
CA ASP A 53 4.98 114.10 23.53
C ASP A 53 6.47 114.03 23.14
N ASP A 54 6.89 114.82 22.16
CA ASP A 54 8.23 114.73 21.55
C ASP A 54 9.37 115.07 22.55
N CYS A 55 9.05 115.77 23.65
CA CYS A 55 10.01 116.18 24.66
C CYS A 55 9.58 115.77 26.09
N THR A 56 10.51 115.20 26.84
CA THR A 56 10.30 114.92 28.28
C THR A 56 10.35 116.22 29.09
N THR A 57 9.74 116.24 30.29
CA THR A 57 9.85 117.34 31.28
C THR A 57 11.29 117.68 31.71
N ALA A 58 12.27 116.85 31.36
CA ALA A 58 13.69 117.09 31.58
C ALA A 58 14.43 117.63 30.34
N CYS A 59 13.70 118.04 29.31
CA CYS A 59 14.21 118.57 28.05
C CYS A 59 15.13 117.60 27.29
N ARG A 60 14.74 116.33 27.30
CA ARG A 60 15.32 115.25 26.50
C ARG A 60 14.26 114.67 25.59
N ARG A 61 14.65 114.23 24.40
CA ARG A 61 13.71 113.57 23.48
C ARG A 61 13.18 112.30 24.14
N ALA A 62 11.86 112.11 24.07
CA ALA A 62 11.24 110.85 24.44
C ALA A 62 11.82 109.74 23.55
N VAL A 63 12.40 108.73 24.17
CA VAL A 63 12.96 107.56 23.49
C VAL A 63 12.60 106.31 24.27
N CYS A 64 12.27 105.26 23.53
CA CYS A 64 12.04 103.95 24.11
C CYS A 64 13.15 103.50 25.08
N GLY A 65 12.75 103.09 26.27
CA GLY A 65 13.60 102.67 27.38
C GLY A 65 13.98 103.79 28.35
N ASP A 66 13.39 105.00 28.26
CA ASP A 66 13.69 106.12 29.15
C ASP A 66 12.74 106.25 30.37
N GLY A 67 11.74 105.39 30.43
CA GLY A 67 10.73 105.28 31.48
C GLY A 67 9.49 106.14 31.23
N GLN A 68 9.36 106.77 30.06
CA GLN A 68 8.26 107.66 29.71
C GLN A 68 7.64 107.24 28.37
N THR A 69 6.31 107.21 28.28
CA THR A 69 5.60 106.81 27.05
C THR A 69 5.17 108.01 26.22
N ARG A 70 5.56 108.04 24.95
CA ARG A 70 5.06 108.97 23.95
C ARG A 70 3.69 108.57 23.37
N THR A 71 2.67 109.36 23.68
CA THR A 71 1.25 109.10 23.36
C THR A 71 0.54 110.22 22.59
N ASP A 72 1.25 111.29 22.22
CA ASP A 72 0.77 112.38 21.36
C ASP A 72 0.47 111.93 19.92
N LEU A 73 1.11 110.84 19.49
CA LEU A 73 0.96 110.23 18.17
C LEU A 73 -0.16 109.19 18.13
N ASP A 74 -0.69 108.94 16.93
CA ASP A 74 -1.60 107.81 16.72
C ASP A 74 -0.84 106.48 16.86
N ALA A 75 -1.52 105.41 17.34
CA ALA A 75 -0.89 104.13 17.65
C ALA A 75 -0.18 103.39 16.49
N GLN A 76 -0.33 103.87 15.26
CA GLN A 76 0.31 103.32 14.05
C GLN A 76 1.39 104.25 13.48
N GLU A 77 1.60 105.42 14.09
CA GLU A 77 2.60 106.38 13.64
C GLU A 77 3.98 106.02 14.21
N PRO A 78 5.05 106.13 13.38
CA PRO A 78 6.40 105.90 13.85
C PRO A 78 6.74 106.84 15.02
N GLY A 79 7.19 106.26 16.13
CA GLY A 79 7.50 107.00 17.35
C GLY A 79 6.40 106.98 18.42
N PHE A 80 5.24 106.37 18.16
CA PHE A 80 4.27 106.07 19.22
C PHE A 80 4.80 104.95 20.12
N GLU A 81 4.67 105.12 21.44
CA GLU A 81 5.13 104.19 22.45
C GLU A 81 3.93 103.65 23.24
N ALA A 82 3.61 102.37 23.05
CA ALA A 82 2.51 101.71 23.74
C ALA A 82 2.86 101.37 25.20
N CYS A 83 4.15 101.19 25.47
CA CYS A 83 4.75 100.98 26.78
C CYS A 83 6.18 101.56 26.79
N ASP A 84 6.71 101.77 27.98
CA ASP A 84 8.13 102.03 28.25
C ASP A 84 8.41 101.56 29.68
N ASP A 85 9.36 100.66 29.88
CA ASP A 85 9.73 100.10 31.19
C ASP A 85 11.08 100.63 31.72
N GLY A 86 11.67 101.62 31.03
CA GLY A 86 12.90 102.27 31.44
C GLY A 86 14.16 101.46 31.18
N ASN A 87 14.11 100.44 30.32
CA ASN A 87 15.29 99.65 29.96
C ASN A 87 15.25 99.10 28.51
N ASP A 88 16.37 98.53 28.05
CA ASP A 88 16.55 98.05 26.66
C ASP A 88 16.38 96.51 26.52
N LEU A 89 15.67 95.87 27.45
CA LEU A 89 15.49 94.41 27.48
C LEU A 89 14.16 94.00 26.87
N ALA A 90 14.14 93.63 25.59
CA ALA A 90 12.91 93.24 24.90
C ALA A 90 12.15 92.00 25.47
N THR A 91 12.70 91.30 26.47
CA THR A 91 12.13 90.05 27.02
C THR A 91 11.35 90.25 28.33
N ASP A 92 11.09 91.47 28.74
CA ASP A 92 10.31 91.78 29.94
C ASP A 92 8.92 92.34 29.59
N GLU A 93 8.53 93.51 30.09
CA GLU A 93 7.18 94.03 29.91
C GLU A 93 7.01 94.79 28.59
N CYS A 94 8.10 95.36 28.06
CA CYS A 94 8.11 96.12 26.82
C CYS A 94 9.20 95.62 25.86
N THR A 95 8.92 95.70 24.55
CA THR A 95 9.93 95.45 23.51
C THR A 95 10.80 96.68 23.30
N ASN A 96 11.97 96.51 22.68
CA ASN A 96 12.87 97.64 22.35
C ASN A 96 12.30 98.61 21.29
N ASP A 97 11.15 98.28 20.69
CA ASP A 97 10.39 99.14 19.79
C ASP A 97 9.17 99.78 20.50
N CYS A 98 9.15 99.74 21.84
CA CYS A 98 8.12 100.30 22.71
C CYS A 98 6.71 99.80 22.41
N GLN A 99 6.64 98.53 22.03
CA GLN A 99 5.41 97.75 21.91
C GLN A 99 5.29 96.79 23.09
N VAL A 100 4.07 96.57 23.57
CA VAL A 100 3.81 95.64 24.67
C VAL A 100 4.23 94.24 24.24
N ALA A 101 5.14 93.63 25.00
CA ALA A 101 5.65 92.29 24.72
C ALA A 101 4.52 91.26 24.92
N ARG A 102 4.25 90.46 23.89
CA ARG A 102 3.12 89.53 23.84
C ARG A 102 3.43 88.32 22.97
N CYS A 103 2.80 87.21 23.30
CA CYS A 103 2.81 86.03 22.46
C CYS A 103 2.49 86.34 20.98
N GLY A 104 3.36 85.89 20.08
CA GLY A 104 3.32 86.07 18.63
C GLY A 104 4.13 87.27 18.13
N ASP A 105 4.95 87.91 18.96
CA ASP A 105 5.83 89.02 18.55
C ASP A 105 7.26 88.59 18.18
N GLY A 106 7.55 87.29 18.28
CA GLY A 106 8.85 86.69 17.98
C GLY A 106 9.86 86.77 19.12
N ILE A 107 9.43 87.18 20.33
CA ILE A 107 10.31 87.38 21.48
C ILE A 107 9.77 86.63 22.71
N VAL A 108 10.56 85.69 23.22
CA VAL A 108 10.20 84.94 24.44
C VAL A 108 10.49 85.75 25.70
N ARG A 109 9.46 86.07 26.47
CA ARG A 109 9.59 86.75 27.76
C ARG A 109 10.18 85.87 28.84
N THR A 110 11.09 86.46 29.62
CA THR A 110 11.84 85.76 30.68
C THR A 110 11.41 86.15 32.10
N GLY A 111 10.54 87.16 32.24
CA GLY A 111 10.08 87.71 33.53
C GLY A 111 8.87 87.00 34.16
N ARG A 112 8.32 85.95 33.53
CA ARG A 112 7.12 85.21 33.98
C ARG A 112 7.46 83.74 34.22
N SER A 113 6.85 83.13 35.24
CA SER A 113 7.03 81.71 35.55
C SER A 113 5.94 80.86 34.91
N GLU A 114 6.21 79.57 34.69
CA GLU A 114 5.23 78.62 34.15
C GLU A 114 3.96 78.61 35.02
N GLY A 115 2.81 78.94 34.40
CA GLY A 115 1.50 79.05 35.07
C GLY A 115 1.03 80.47 35.37
N ASP A 116 1.88 81.48 35.18
CA ASP A 116 1.48 82.89 35.28
C ASP A 116 0.64 83.32 34.06
N GLU A 117 -0.29 84.26 34.25
CA GLU A 117 -1.03 84.88 33.15
C GLU A 117 -0.04 85.60 32.22
N GLY A 118 -0.03 85.20 30.95
CA GLY A 118 0.94 85.69 29.96
C GLY A 118 2.31 85.03 30.04
N PHE A 119 2.47 83.84 30.61
CA PHE A 119 3.69 83.04 30.39
C PHE A 119 3.72 82.46 28.97
N GLU A 120 4.90 82.51 28.34
CA GLU A 120 5.19 81.86 27.05
C GLU A 120 6.41 80.94 27.19
N ALA A 121 6.26 79.70 26.75
CA ALA A 121 7.33 78.71 26.72
C ALA A 121 8.21 78.85 25.45
N CYS A 122 7.63 79.42 24.40
CA CYS A 122 8.23 79.65 23.08
C CYS A 122 7.50 80.84 22.43
N ASP A 123 8.12 81.44 21.41
CA ASP A 123 7.49 82.44 20.53
C ASP A 123 8.29 82.45 19.22
N ASP A 124 7.64 82.08 18.12
CA ASP A 124 8.24 82.01 16.80
C ASP A 124 7.77 83.14 15.86
N GLY A 125 6.98 84.08 16.39
CA GLY A 125 6.49 85.27 15.71
C GLY A 125 5.52 84.98 14.56
N ASN A 126 4.90 83.80 14.53
CA ASN A 126 3.99 83.43 13.46
C ASN A 126 2.66 82.84 13.99
N ASP A 127 1.64 82.77 13.14
CA ASP A 127 0.28 82.32 13.51
C ASP A 127 0.03 80.84 13.16
N SER A 128 1.07 80.01 13.08
CA SER A 128 0.98 78.58 12.82
C SER A 128 0.71 77.81 14.11
N GLU A 129 -0.10 76.76 13.97
CA GLU A 129 -0.31 75.75 15.03
C GLU A 129 0.43 74.44 14.72
N HIS A 130 1.14 74.36 13.58
CA HIS A 130 1.70 73.11 13.02
C HIS A 130 3.24 73.06 13.05
N ASP A 131 3.85 73.90 13.88
CA ASP A 131 5.28 74.01 14.17
C ASP A 131 5.56 73.87 15.69
N GLU A 132 6.84 73.98 16.07
CA GLU A 132 7.30 73.70 17.44
C GLU A 132 6.67 74.61 18.51
N CYS A 133 6.15 75.79 18.11
CA CYS A 133 5.45 76.70 18.99
C CYS A 133 4.00 76.93 18.53
N LEU A 134 3.05 76.67 19.43
CA LEU A 134 1.63 76.92 19.18
C LEU A 134 1.32 78.42 19.25
N THR A 135 0.20 78.87 18.66
CA THR A 135 -0.18 80.31 18.67
C THR A 135 -0.51 80.86 20.05
N ASN A 136 -0.66 79.98 21.05
CA ASN A 136 -0.80 80.34 22.46
C ASN A 136 0.54 80.35 23.22
N CYS A 137 1.66 80.27 22.49
CA CYS A 137 3.02 80.29 22.98
C CYS A 137 3.35 79.17 23.98
N ARG A 138 2.78 78.00 23.73
CA ARG A 138 3.16 76.74 24.36
C ARG A 138 3.91 75.89 23.35
N THR A 139 4.89 75.14 23.83
CA THR A 139 5.58 74.14 23.01
C THR A 139 4.58 73.06 22.60
N ALA A 140 4.57 72.72 21.31
CA ALA A 140 3.83 71.58 20.80
C ALA A 140 4.25 70.28 21.49
N ARG A 141 3.30 69.36 21.71
CA ARG A 141 3.56 68.06 22.34
C ARG A 141 2.73 66.97 21.68
N CYS A 142 3.34 65.79 21.55
CA CYS A 142 2.61 64.61 21.13
C CYS A 142 1.43 64.31 22.07
N GLY A 143 0.25 64.12 21.49
CA GLY A 143 -0.99 63.86 22.21
C GLY A 143 -1.75 65.12 22.63
N ASP A 144 -1.42 66.29 22.07
CA ASP A 144 -2.12 67.55 22.36
C ASP A 144 -3.32 67.83 21.42
N GLY A 145 -3.51 66.96 20.42
CA GLY A 145 -4.60 67.00 19.46
C GLY A 145 -4.25 67.77 18.18
N ILE A 146 -3.00 68.22 18.04
CA ILE A 146 -2.55 69.07 16.94
C ILE A 146 -1.41 68.38 16.18
N LEU A 147 -1.68 67.95 14.95
CA LEU A 147 -0.68 67.29 14.11
C LEU A 147 0.43 68.25 13.66
N GLN A 148 1.64 68.09 14.20
CA GLN A 148 2.79 68.91 13.84
C GLN A 148 3.43 68.47 12.51
N THR A 149 3.16 69.20 11.42
CA THR A 149 3.50 68.74 10.07
C THR A 149 5.02 68.70 9.85
N GLY A 150 5.57 67.50 9.65
CA GLY A 150 7.00 67.28 9.44
C GLY A 150 7.80 67.01 10.72
N ILE A 151 7.14 67.08 11.88
CA ILE A 151 7.70 66.66 13.18
C ILE A 151 7.03 65.35 13.60
N GLU A 152 5.71 65.25 13.44
CA GLU A 152 4.88 64.11 13.85
C GLU A 152 4.22 63.43 12.64
N GLU A 153 4.04 62.11 12.70
CA GLU A 153 3.29 61.36 11.67
C GLU A 153 1.78 61.34 11.97
N CYS A 154 1.41 61.44 13.25
CA CYS A 154 0.05 61.46 13.78
C CYS A 154 0.00 62.22 15.11
N ASP A 155 -1.20 62.62 15.53
CA ASP A 155 -1.53 63.03 16.89
C ASP A 155 -3.04 62.75 17.07
N ASP A 156 -3.42 62.02 18.12
CA ASP A 156 -4.81 61.69 18.43
C ASP A 156 -5.33 62.30 19.74
N GLY A 157 -4.59 63.27 20.29
CA GLY A 157 -4.98 64.03 21.48
C GLY A 157 -4.85 63.28 22.80
N ASN A 158 -4.06 62.20 22.83
CA ASN A 158 -3.77 61.49 24.07
C ASN A 158 -2.37 60.82 24.06
N GLU A 159 -1.96 60.24 25.20
CA GLU A 159 -0.63 59.59 25.38
C GLU A 159 -0.77 58.06 25.54
N ILE A 160 -1.78 57.44 24.90
CA ILE A 160 -1.96 55.99 24.88
C ILE A 160 -1.15 55.44 23.70
N ASN A 161 -0.55 54.26 23.89
CA ASN A 161 0.31 53.62 22.87
C ASN A 161 -0.40 52.52 22.06
N THR A 162 -1.66 52.25 22.39
CA THR A 162 -2.41 51.10 21.88
C THR A 162 -3.57 51.50 20.96
N ASP A 163 -3.68 52.79 20.63
CA ASP A 163 -4.62 53.35 19.66
C ASP A 163 -3.87 53.73 18.37
N ALA A 164 -4.48 54.56 17.54
CA ALA A 164 -4.02 54.79 16.17
C ALA A 164 -2.69 55.57 16.09
N CYS A 165 -2.33 56.30 17.15
CA CYS A 165 -1.08 57.04 17.26
C CYS A 165 -0.35 56.65 18.55
N GLY A 166 0.95 56.35 18.46
CA GLY A 166 1.74 56.12 19.67
C GLY A 166 2.02 57.42 20.44
N ASP A 167 2.44 57.31 21.70
CA ASP A 167 2.88 58.40 22.57
C ASP A 167 4.13 59.15 22.08
N ASN A 168 4.76 58.61 21.03
CA ASN A 168 5.90 59.17 20.32
C ASN A 168 5.51 59.79 18.96
N CYS A 169 4.21 59.89 18.68
CA CYS A 169 3.64 60.47 17.46
C CYS A 169 4.07 59.81 16.15
N ILE A 170 4.37 58.53 16.26
CA ILE A 170 4.53 57.63 15.12
C ILE A 170 3.22 56.85 14.98
N ARG A 171 2.73 56.72 13.74
CA ARG A 171 1.53 55.91 13.49
C ARG A 171 1.77 54.48 13.93
N ALA A 172 0.76 53.91 14.58
CA ALA A 172 0.63 52.49 14.86
C ALA A 172 0.97 51.67 13.60
N ARG A 173 1.91 50.74 13.75
CA ARG A 173 2.38 49.88 12.66
C ARG A 173 2.72 48.51 13.22
N CYS A 174 2.06 47.51 12.66
CA CYS A 174 2.46 46.14 12.84
C CYS A 174 3.98 45.88 12.78
N GLY A 175 4.47 45.23 13.83
CA GLY A 175 5.85 44.85 14.08
C GLY A 175 6.65 45.86 14.90
N ASP A 176 6.00 46.71 15.69
CA ASP A 176 6.68 47.71 16.55
C ASP A 176 6.77 47.31 18.03
N GLY A 177 6.21 46.15 18.38
CA GLY A 177 6.23 45.54 19.70
C GLY A 177 5.05 45.94 20.58
N VAL A 178 4.06 46.66 20.04
CA VAL A 178 2.90 47.12 20.79
C VAL A 178 1.62 46.73 20.06
N THR A 179 0.79 45.89 20.68
CA THR A 179 -0.50 45.51 20.08
C THR A 179 -1.48 46.70 20.09
N GLN A 180 -1.79 47.22 18.91
CA GLN A 180 -2.68 48.36 18.72
C GLN A 180 -4.14 47.95 18.45
N GLU A 181 -5.07 48.91 18.49
CA GLU A 181 -6.48 48.68 18.19
C GLU A 181 -6.66 48.19 16.74
N GLY A 182 -7.10 46.94 16.58
CA GLY A 182 -7.27 46.27 15.29
C GLY A 182 -6.22 45.22 14.97
N GLU A 183 -5.16 45.13 15.78
CA GLU A 183 -4.15 44.07 15.70
C GLU A 183 -4.53 42.89 16.62
N GLU A 184 -4.41 41.66 16.13
CA GLU A 184 -4.60 40.45 16.96
C GLU A 184 -3.35 40.09 17.76
N CYS A 185 -2.18 40.47 17.25
CA CYS A 185 -0.85 40.26 17.84
C CYS A 185 0.12 41.34 17.37
N ASP A 186 1.23 41.52 18.08
CA ASP A 186 2.44 42.21 17.60
C ASP A 186 3.64 41.61 18.34
N ASP A 187 4.65 41.14 17.60
CA ASP A 187 5.84 40.49 18.15
C ASP A 187 7.13 41.29 17.92
N GLY A 188 7.00 42.55 17.50
CA GLY A 188 8.12 43.46 17.24
C GLY A 188 8.85 43.22 15.94
N ASN A 189 8.31 42.41 15.03
CA ASN A 189 8.90 42.20 13.72
C ASN A 189 7.84 41.96 12.61
N ARG A 190 8.27 41.59 11.39
CA ARG A 190 7.37 41.34 10.23
C ARG A 190 7.70 40.02 9.53
N VAL A 191 8.17 39.04 10.28
CA VAL A 191 8.49 37.71 9.77
C VAL A 191 7.20 36.92 9.72
N GLU A 192 6.80 36.50 8.52
CA GLU A 192 5.53 35.79 8.33
C GLU A 192 5.54 34.37 8.93
N THR A 193 6.69 33.84 9.32
CA THR A 193 6.85 32.43 9.71
C THR A 193 7.01 32.22 11.22
N ASP A 194 6.61 33.19 12.03
CA ASP A 194 6.54 33.07 13.48
C ASP A 194 5.08 33.16 13.97
N GLY A 195 4.87 33.48 15.25
CA GLY A 195 3.54 33.53 15.82
C GLY A 195 2.68 34.71 15.36
N CYS A 196 3.26 35.74 14.74
CA CYS A 196 2.54 36.94 14.32
C CYS A 196 2.88 37.33 12.89
N LEU A 197 1.88 37.27 12.00
CA LEU A 197 2.08 37.60 10.60
C LEU A 197 2.44 39.07 10.43
N GLY A 198 3.07 39.45 9.32
CA GLY A 198 3.52 40.83 9.06
C GLY A 198 2.39 41.85 8.90
N ARG A 199 1.14 41.39 8.99
CA ARG A 199 -0.12 42.16 9.01
C ARG A 199 -0.83 42.14 10.37
N CYS A 200 -0.19 41.63 11.41
CA CYS A 200 -0.66 41.60 12.79
C CYS A 200 -1.94 40.79 13.00
N GLU A 201 -1.99 39.70 12.25
CA GLU A 201 -2.91 38.59 12.46
C GLU A 201 -2.11 37.45 13.10
N ALA A 202 -2.70 36.76 14.07
CA ALA A 202 -2.04 35.59 14.65
C ALA A 202 -1.89 34.51 13.57
N ALA A 203 -0.70 33.91 13.47
CA ALA A 203 -0.47 32.78 12.56
C ALA A 203 -1.36 31.60 12.95
N ARG A 204 -2.01 30.98 11.97
CA ARG A 204 -2.97 29.90 12.18
C ARG A 204 -2.81 28.86 11.10
N CYS A 205 -2.90 27.60 11.52
CA CYS A 205 -3.03 26.51 10.59
C CYS A 205 -4.18 26.71 9.59
N GLY A 206 -3.85 26.63 8.30
CA GLY A 206 -4.75 26.84 7.17
C GLY A 206 -4.70 28.26 6.59
N ASP A 207 -3.77 29.12 7.00
CA ASP A 207 -3.62 30.49 6.48
C ASP A 207 -2.68 30.59 5.26
N GLY A 208 -2.04 29.48 4.89
CA GLY A 208 -1.13 29.34 3.76
C GLY A 208 0.33 29.64 4.11
N ILE A 209 0.65 29.86 5.38
CA ILE A 209 1.99 30.25 5.83
C ILE A 209 2.47 29.32 6.94
N GLN A 210 3.42 28.45 6.60
CA GLN A 210 4.00 27.53 7.56
C GLN A 210 4.89 28.25 8.59
N ARG A 211 4.59 28.03 9.87
CA ARG A 211 5.47 28.42 10.98
C ARG A 211 6.79 27.67 11.01
N SER A 212 7.88 28.39 11.23
CA SER A 212 9.25 27.85 11.25
C SER A 212 10.06 28.23 12.50
N ASP A 213 9.48 29.03 13.39
CA ASP A 213 10.06 29.41 14.68
C ASP A 213 9.97 28.30 15.73
N LEU A 214 9.08 27.33 15.54
CA LEU A 214 8.84 26.20 16.45
C LEU A 214 9.44 24.89 15.94
N THR A 215 9.72 24.00 16.88
CA THR A 215 10.13 22.61 16.67
C THR A 215 8.95 21.65 16.88
N GLU A 216 9.04 20.42 16.37
CA GLU A 216 7.94 19.43 16.33
C GLU A 216 7.29 19.11 17.70
N GLN A 217 7.98 19.36 18.80
CA GLN A 217 7.51 19.07 20.16
C GLN A 217 6.83 20.27 20.82
N GLU A 218 6.84 21.44 20.17
CA GLU A 218 6.29 22.67 20.71
C GLU A 218 4.84 22.86 20.25
N GLU A 219 4.02 23.40 21.16
CA GLU A 219 2.60 23.65 20.89
C GLU A 219 2.45 24.71 19.80
N GLY A 220 1.64 24.42 18.78
CA GLY A 220 1.46 25.29 17.62
C GLY A 220 2.50 25.11 16.50
N TYR A 221 3.36 24.07 16.57
CA TYR A 221 4.21 23.69 15.44
C TYR A 221 3.38 23.20 14.25
N GLU A 222 3.80 23.62 13.05
CA GLU A 222 3.16 23.28 11.78
C GLU A 222 4.15 22.53 10.88
N ALA A 223 3.84 21.26 10.60
CA ALA A 223 4.65 20.46 9.67
C ALA A 223 4.43 20.86 8.21
N CYS A 224 3.28 21.48 7.92
CA CYS A 224 2.85 21.98 6.63
C CYS A 224 1.77 23.05 6.85
N ASP A 225 1.47 23.83 5.81
CA ASP A 225 0.24 24.64 5.68
C ASP A 225 -0.03 24.83 4.19
N ASP A 226 -1.24 24.53 3.73
CA ASP A 226 -1.65 24.69 2.33
C ASP A 226 -2.83 25.65 2.13
N GLY A 227 -3.16 26.44 3.15
CA GLY A 227 -4.12 27.53 3.06
C GLY A 227 -5.57 27.11 3.00
N ASN A 228 -5.89 25.87 3.41
CA ASN A 228 -7.27 25.38 3.42
C ASN A 228 -7.56 24.42 4.59
N GLU A 229 -8.79 23.92 4.67
CA GLU A 229 -9.28 23.08 5.77
C GLU A 229 -9.67 21.65 5.28
N ILE A 230 -8.97 21.10 4.29
CA ILE A 230 -9.28 19.78 3.70
C ILE A 230 -8.24 18.76 4.14
N ASP A 231 -8.59 17.83 5.03
CA ASP A 231 -7.59 16.87 5.55
C ASP A 231 -6.97 15.93 4.50
N ALA A 232 -7.68 15.66 3.40
CA ALA A 232 -7.29 14.67 2.38
C ALA A 232 -6.32 15.20 1.30
N ASP A 233 -5.77 16.40 1.47
CA ASP A 233 -4.80 16.99 0.53
C ASP A 233 -3.38 17.06 1.14
N GLY A 234 -2.60 18.08 0.80
CA GLY A 234 -1.19 18.13 1.17
C GLY A 234 -0.97 18.32 2.67
N CYS A 235 -1.94 18.90 3.37
CA CYS A 235 -1.83 19.23 4.78
C CYS A 235 -3.17 19.12 5.51
N LYS A 236 -3.16 18.50 6.68
CA LYS A 236 -4.36 18.41 7.51
C LYS A 236 -4.73 19.76 8.11
N THR A 237 -5.99 19.89 8.52
CA THR A 237 -6.55 21.01 9.31
C THR A 237 -5.84 21.25 10.65
N ASN A 238 -5.04 20.30 11.12
CA ASN A 238 -4.20 20.43 12.31
C ASN A 238 -2.71 20.64 11.98
N CYS A 239 -2.39 20.96 10.73
CA CYS A 239 -1.07 21.26 10.19
C CYS A 239 -0.06 20.13 10.37
N ARG A 240 -0.58 18.90 10.33
CA ARG A 240 0.20 17.68 10.22
C ARG A 240 0.07 17.15 8.81
N ARG A 241 1.10 16.46 8.35
CA ARG A 241 1.03 15.73 7.08
C ARG A 241 0.20 14.46 7.26
N ASN A 242 -0.42 14.01 6.18
CA ASN A 242 -0.99 12.67 6.10
C ASN A 242 0.10 11.62 6.30
N VAL A 243 -0.21 10.62 7.12
CA VAL A 243 0.62 9.45 7.41
C VAL A 243 -0.28 8.21 7.44
N CYS A 244 0.24 7.04 7.05
CA CYS A 244 -0.51 5.80 7.16
C CYS A 244 -1.06 5.59 8.57
N GLY A 245 -2.34 5.29 8.66
CA GLY A 245 -3.02 4.95 9.89
C GLY A 245 -3.49 6.14 10.70
N ASP A 246 -3.75 7.26 10.05
CA ASP A 246 -4.23 8.46 10.72
C ASP A 246 -5.73 8.75 10.46
N GLY A 247 -6.39 7.83 9.77
CA GLY A 247 -7.82 7.81 9.47
C GLY A 247 -8.21 8.65 8.25
N VAL A 248 -7.24 9.18 7.48
CA VAL A 248 -7.50 10.05 6.34
C VAL A 248 -6.66 9.60 5.14
N VAL A 249 -7.32 9.22 4.05
CA VAL A 249 -6.63 8.88 2.80
C VAL A 249 -6.08 10.15 2.14
N GLY A 250 -4.78 10.37 2.29
CA GLY A 250 -4.06 11.52 1.75
C GLY A 250 -3.47 11.32 0.35
N PRO A 251 -2.77 12.34 -0.19
CA PRO A 251 -2.09 12.26 -1.48
C PRO A 251 -0.95 11.24 -1.46
N GLY A 252 -1.07 10.21 -2.30
CA GLY A 252 -0.08 9.13 -2.41
C GLY A 252 -0.45 7.88 -1.63
N GLU A 253 -1.50 7.94 -0.82
CA GLU A 253 -2.04 6.80 -0.07
C GLU A 253 -3.14 6.10 -0.89
N GLY A 254 -3.09 4.78 -0.95
CA GLY A 254 -4.09 3.95 -1.63
C GLY A 254 -5.23 3.50 -0.72
N CYS A 255 -5.02 3.55 0.58
CA CYS A 255 -5.98 3.29 1.67
C CYS A 255 -5.45 3.93 2.96
N ASP A 256 -6.32 4.04 3.95
CA ASP A 256 -6.04 4.33 5.36
C ASP A 256 -7.28 3.91 6.16
N ASP A 257 -7.13 3.02 7.13
CA ASP A 257 -8.20 2.50 8.00
C ASP A 257 -8.06 2.94 9.47
N GLY A 258 -7.15 3.88 9.74
CA GLY A 258 -6.95 4.46 11.06
C GLY A 258 -5.87 3.80 11.91
N ASP A 259 -5.15 2.82 11.37
CA ASP A 259 -3.86 2.36 11.87
C ASP A 259 -2.94 1.83 10.73
N ASP A 260 -1.77 1.29 11.07
CA ASP A 260 -0.78 0.76 10.10
C ASP A 260 -0.41 -0.66 10.54
N ASP A 261 -1.43 -1.50 10.73
CA ASP A 261 -1.27 -2.91 11.07
C ASP A 261 -1.14 -3.76 9.79
N PRO A 262 -0.08 -4.56 9.63
CA PRO A 262 0.07 -5.45 8.47
C PRO A 262 -1.00 -6.54 8.36
N ALA A 263 -1.82 -6.77 9.38
CA ALA A 263 -2.77 -7.88 9.44
C ALA A 263 -4.22 -7.53 9.06
N ASP A 264 -4.52 -6.29 8.68
CA ASP A 264 -5.88 -5.85 8.33
C ASP A 264 -5.99 -5.30 6.89
N ASP A 265 -6.90 -4.36 6.64
CA ASP A 265 -7.27 -3.94 5.29
C ASP A 265 -6.20 -3.02 4.65
N CYS A 266 -5.36 -2.36 5.46
CA CYS A 266 -4.41 -1.36 4.97
C CYS A 266 -3.07 -1.35 5.71
N HIS A 267 -1.97 -1.49 4.95
CA HIS A 267 -0.61 -1.36 5.49
C HIS A 267 0.34 -0.70 4.50
N ASP A 268 1.28 0.13 4.99
CA ASP A 268 2.20 0.91 4.15
C ASP A 268 1.45 1.74 3.08
N CYS A 269 0.31 2.31 3.50
CA CYS A 269 -0.65 3.07 2.70
C CYS A 269 -1.15 2.32 1.45
N ARG A 270 -1.14 0.99 1.48
CA ARG A 270 -1.55 0.16 0.35
C ARG A 270 -2.58 -0.86 0.80
N PRO A 271 -3.64 -1.07 0.01
CA PRO A 271 -4.58 -2.14 0.29
C PRO A 271 -3.78 -3.43 0.36
N THR A 272 -4.04 -4.21 1.40
CA THR A 272 -3.43 -5.52 1.58
C THR A 272 -3.80 -6.43 0.43
N ARG A 273 -2.85 -7.30 0.07
CA ARG A 273 -2.98 -8.15 -1.11
C ARG A 273 -2.26 -9.45 -0.83
N CYS A 274 -2.93 -10.53 -1.20
CA CYS A 274 -2.28 -11.80 -1.34
C CYS A 274 -0.89 -11.74 -1.99
N GLY A 275 0.09 -12.33 -1.32
CA GLY A 275 1.50 -12.36 -1.67
C GLY A 275 2.32 -11.20 -1.12
N ASP A 276 1.85 -10.49 -0.08
CA ASP A 276 2.57 -9.38 0.55
C ASP A 276 3.39 -9.77 1.80
N GLY A 277 3.23 -11.01 2.26
CA GLY A 277 4.00 -11.62 3.34
C GLY A 277 3.28 -11.60 4.68
N ALA A 278 2.04 -11.12 4.73
CA ALA A 278 1.20 -11.10 5.91
C ALA A 278 -0.14 -11.78 5.61
N VAL A 279 -0.68 -12.51 6.58
CA VAL A 279 -1.99 -13.16 6.44
C VAL A 279 -3.05 -12.24 7.03
N GLN A 280 -3.90 -11.66 6.19
CA GLN A 280 -4.97 -10.76 6.63
C GLN A 280 -6.32 -11.45 6.89
N GLU A 281 -7.30 -10.70 7.41
CA GLU A 281 -8.66 -11.22 7.65
C GLU A 281 -9.33 -11.63 6.32
N GLY A 282 -9.53 -12.95 6.14
CA GLY A 282 -10.13 -13.53 4.93
C GLY A 282 -9.14 -14.28 4.05
N GLU A 283 -7.84 -14.15 4.31
CA GLU A 283 -6.80 -14.96 3.70
C GLU A 283 -6.57 -16.26 4.50
N PHE A 284 -6.38 -17.38 3.79
CA PHE A 284 -6.10 -18.66 4.43
C PHE A 284 -4.59 -18.96 4.50
N CYS A 285 -3.80 -18.30 3.66
CA CYS A 285 -2.34 -18.34 3.61
C CYS A 285 -1.83 -17.04 2.98
N ASP A 286 -0.55 -16.75 3.16
CA ASP A 286 0.24 -15.77 2.40
C ASP A 286 1.70 -16.21 2.53
N ASP A 287 2.41 -16.39 1.41
CA ASP A 287 3.83 -16.78 1.38
C ASP A 287 4.73 -15.69 0.77
N GLY A 288 4.24 -14.45 0.73
CA GLY A 288 4.99 -13.26 0.35
C GLY A 288 5.33 -13.17 -1.12
N ASN A 289 4.60 -13.92 -1.96
CA ASN A 289 4.79 -13.86 -3.40
C ASN A 289 3.51 -14.20 -4.18
N LEU A 290 3.55 -14.05 -5.51
CA LEU A 290 2.43 -14.28 -6.42
C LEU A 290 2.66 -15.49 -7.34
N ASN A 291 3.38 -16.50 -6.87
CA ASN A 291 3.47 -17.78 -7.56
C ASN A 291 2.26 -18.63 -7.16
N ASN A 292 1.82 -19.52 -8.05
CA ASN A 292 0.76 -20.48 -7.72
C ASN A 292 1.31 -21.89 -7.47
N ASN A 293 2.61 -22.10 -7.70
CA ASN A 293 3.22 -23.43 -7.72
C ASN A 293 3.89 -23.77 -6.38
N ASP A 294 3.57 -23.03 -5.33
CA ASP A 294 4.02 -23.16 -3.96
C ASP A 294 2.81 -23.35 -3.02
N SER A 295 2.99 -23.08 -1.73
CA SER A 295 1.98 -23.39 -0.71
C SER A 295 0.74 -22.51 -0.73
N CYS A 296 0.82 -21.34 -1.35
CA CYS A 296 -0.27 -20.39 -1.40
C CYS A 296 -0.54 -19.97 -2.85
N LEU A 297 -1.80 -19.99 -3.25
CA LEU A 297 -2.20 -19.47 -4.55
C LEU A 297 -2.28 -17.94 -4.51
N VAL A 298 -2.22 -17.28 -5.68
CA VAL A 298 -2.30 -15.81 -5.83
C VAL A 298 -3.61 -15.18 -5.34
N ASN A 299 -4.60 -16.00 -4.99
CA ASN A 299 -5.88 -15.60 -4.40
C ASN A 299 -5.98 -15.96 -2.91
N CYS A 300 -4.86 -16.33 -2.28
CA CYS A 300 -4.72 -16.65 -0.86
C CYS A 300 -5.59 -17.80 -0.39
N ALA A 301 -5.87 -18.70 -1.32
CA ALA A 301 -6.28 -20.05 -1.05
C ALA A 301 -5.02 -20.91 -0.86
N VAL A 302 -5.07 -21.82 0.11
CA VAL A 302 -4.04 -22.84 0.30
C VAL A 302 -4.02 -23.72 -0.95
N ALA A 303 -2.84 -23.96 -1.50
CA ALA A 303 -2.67 -24.88 -2.62
C ALA A 303 -2.98 -26.32 -2.16
N THR A 304 -3.94 -26.96 -2.81
CA THR A 304 -4.42 -28.30 -2.46
C THR A 304 -4.77 -29.10 -3.70
N CYS A 305 -4.45 -30.38 -3.66
CA CYS A 305 -4.89 -31.33 -4.68
C CYS A 305 -6.36 -31.17 -5.12
N GLY A 306 -6.52 -30.99 -6.43
CA GLY A 306 -7.79 -30.74 -7.12
C GLY A 306 -8.11 -29.26 -7.33
N ASP A 307 -7.16 -28.35 -7.13
CA ASP A 307 -7.33 -26.90 -7.36
C ASP A 307 -6.93 -26.43 -8.77
N GLY A 308 -6.35 -27.34 -9.57
CA GLY A 308 -5.92 -27.13 -10.94
C GLY A 308 -4.47 -26.65 -11.07
N VAL A 309 -3.70 -26.62 -9.98
CA VAL A 309 -2.31 -26.17 -9.95
C VAL A 309 -1.41 -27.21 -9.32
N VAL A 310 -0.39 -27.64 -10.07
CA VAL A 310 0.63 -28.57 -9.57
C VAL A 310 1.72 -27.81 -8.83
N ARG A 311 1.94 -28.18 -7.56
CA ARG A 311 3.08 -27.67 -6.79
C ARG A 311 4.44 -28.14 -7.30
N GLN A 312 5.39 -27.21 -7.37
CA GLN A 312 6.74 -27.44 -7.89
C GLN A 312 7.84 -27.24 -6.85
N ASP A 313 7.48 -26.71 -5.68
CA ASP A 313 8.41 -26.44 -4.59
C ASP A 313 8.62 -27.66 -3.66
N LEU A 314 7.81 -28.71 -3.82
CA LEU A 314 7.91 -29.98 -3.10
C LEU A 314 8.65 -31.05 -3.89
N GLN A 315 9.30 -31.98 -3.17
CA GLN A 315 9.98 -33.15 -3.73
C GLN A 315 9.08 -34.39 -3.66
N PRO A 316 9.30 -35.43 -4.48
CA PRO A 316 8.46 -36.63 -4.50
C PRO A 316 8.36 -37.40 -3.17
N GLU A 317 9.33 -37.22 -2.27
CA GLU A 317 9.29 -37.77 -0.91
C GLU A 317 8.38 -37.01 0.07
N ASP A 318 7.91 -35.82 -0.29
CA ASP A 318 7.06 -35.00 0.55
C ASP A 318 5.61 -35.47 0.48
N GLY A 319 4.93 -35.57 1.64
CA GLY A 319 3.57 -36.10 1.72
C GLY A 319 2.48 -35.22 1.07
N ALA A 320 2.81 -33.98 0.71
CA ALA A 320 1.93 -33.05 0.00
C ALA A 320 2.36 -32.86 -1.47
N TYR A 321 3.29 -33.68 -1.96
CA TYR A 321 3.72 -33.65 -3.35
C TYR A 321 2.61 -34.12 -4.29
N GLU A 322 2.53 -33.48 -5.46
CA GLU A 322 1.51 -33.73 -6.48
C GLU A 322 2.20 -34.05 -7.81
N ASP A 323 1.98 -35.25 -8.34
CA ASP A 323 2.49 -35.68 -9.66
C ASP A 323 1.65 -35.10 -10.83
N CYS A 324 0.43 -34.69 -10.51
CA CYS A 324 -0.56 -34.06 -11.38
C CYS A 324 -1.59 -33.31 -10.52
N ASP A 325 -2.33 -32.41 -11.15
CA ASP A 325 -3.54 -31.79 -10.62
C ASP A 325 -4.39 -31.40 -11.83
N ASP A 326 -5.63 -31.86 -11.87
CA ASP A 326 -6.56 -31.62 -12.98
C ASP A 326 -7.77 -30.76 -12.58
N GLY A 327 -7.74 -30.19 -11.37
CA GLY A 327 -8.73 -29.25 -10.87
C GLY A 327 -10.08 -29.88 -10.52
N ASN A 328 -10.13 -31.20 -10.32
CA ASN A 328 -11.39 -31.86 -10.01
C ASN A 328 -11.24 -32.97 -8.94
N GLY A 329 -12.37 -33.62 -8.61
CA GLY A 329 -12.49 -34.63 -7.56
C GLY A 329 -12.85 -36.02 -8.09
N ILE A 330 -12.40 -36.38 -9.29
CA ILE A 330 -12.76 -37.62 -10.00
C ILE A 330 -11.54 -38.53 -10.13
N ASP A 331 -11.52 -39.62 -9.38
CA ASP A 331 -10.40 -40.59 -9.41
C ASP A 331 -10.20 -41.30 -10.76
N GLN A 332 -11.22 -41.34 -11.62
CA GLN A 332 -11.28 -42.18 -12.83
C GLN A 332 -10.70 -41.52 -14.08
N ASP A 333 -10.01 -40.40 -13.99
CA ASP A 333 -9.38 -39.76 -15.15
C ASP A 333 -7.85 -39.93 -15.14
N ALA A 334 -7.10 -38.92 -15.56
CA ALA A 334 -5.65 -39.02 -15.62
C ALA A 334 -4.98 -38.73 -14.25
N CYS A 335 -5.70 -38.09 -13.33
CA CYS A 335 -5.19 -37.69 -12.03
C CYS A 335 -6.13 -38.15 -10.92
N THR A 336 -5.60 -38.85 -9.92
CA THR A 336 -6.41 -39.30 -8.80
C THR A 336 -6.69 -38.15 -7.83
N ASN A 337 -7.65 -38.33 -6.92
CA ASN A 337 -7.97 -37.37 -5.85
C ASN A 337 -6.86 -37.25 -4.79
N THR A 338 -5.80 -38.04 -4.91
CA THR A 338 -4.57 -37.91 -4.13
C THR A 338 -3.45 -37.28 -4.95
N CYS A 339 -3.75 -36.71 -6.11
CA CYS A 339 -2.82 -36.07 -7.02
C CYS A 339 -1.66 -36.94 -7.45
N ALA A 340 -1.95 -38.24 -7.53
CA ALA A 340 -1.10 -39.21 -8.17
C ALA A 340 -1.61 -39.43 -9.59
N ARG A 341 -0.71 -39.67 -10.53
CA ARG A 341 -1.14 -40.09 -11.87
C ARG A 341 -1.79 -41.45 -11.78
N ALA A 342 -2.96 -41.58 -12.41
CA ALA A 342 -3.64 -42.86 -12.54
C ALA A 342 -2.69 -43.90 -13.16
N GLN A 343 -2.65 -45.09 -12.57
CA GLN A 343 -1.71 -46.14 -12.90
C GLN A 343 -2.35 -47.51 -12.80
N CYS A 344 -2.16 -48.29 -13.86
CA CYS A 344 -2.52 -49.70 -13.83
C CYS A 344 -2.01 -50.45 -12.60
N GLY A 345 -2.95 -51.05 -11.87
CA GLY A 345 -2.76 -51.78 -10.63
C GLY A 345 -2.86 -50.92 -9.36
N ASP A 346 -3.45 -49.72 -9.42
CA ASP A 346 -3.59 -48.83 -8.26
C ASP A 346 -4.94 -48.98 -7.52
N GLY A 347 -5.84 -49.83 -8.03
CA GLY A 347 -7.14 -50.12 -7.46
C GLY A 347 -8.24 -49.17 -7.97
N ILE A 348 -7.93 -48.27 -8.89
CA ILE A 348 -8.82 -47.28 -9.47
C ILE A 348 -8.86 -47.50 -10.98
N GLN A 349 -9.98 -48.01 -11.49
CA GLN A 349 -10.14 -48.17 -12.93
C GLN A 349 -10.32 -46.81 -13.61
N ALA A 350 -9.26 -46.30 -14.24
CA ALA A 350 -9.29 -45.05 -14.99
C ALA A 350 -10.05 -45.21 -16.32
N LEU A 351 -10.48 -44.09 -16.92
CA LEU A 351 -11.27 -44.06 -18.15
C LEU A 351 -10.55 -44.72 -19.35
N TRP A 352 -9.22 -44.71 -19.33
CA TRP A 352 -8.39 -45.31 -20.37
C TRP A 352 -8.00 -46.76 -20.07
N GLU A 353 -8.37 -47.29 -18.90
CA GLU A 353 -8.10 -48.65 -18.47
C GLU A 353 -9.30 -49.57 -18.75
N GLY A 354 -9.03 -50.71 -19.38
CA GLY A 354 -10.05 -51.73 -19.65
C GLY A 354 -10.44 -52.53 -18.40
N CYS A 355 -9.53 -52.61 -17.43
CA CYS A 355 -9.69 -53.21 -16.09
C CYS A 355 -8.65 -52.60 -15.14
N ASP A 356 -8.85 -52.79 -13.83
CA ASP A 356 -7.84 -52.61 -12.78
C ASP A 356 -8.22 -53.54 -11.61
N ASP A 357 -7.29 -54.39 -11.17
CA ASP A 357 -7.47 -55.34 -10.07
C ASP A 357 -6.60 -55.01 -8.83
N GLY A 358 -6.09 -53.79 -8.77
CA GLY A 358 -5.33 -53.26 -7.63
C GLY A 358 -3.93 -53.83 -7.48
N ASN A 359 -3.40 -54.51 -8.51
CA ASN A 359 -2.04 -55.01 -8.48
C ASN A 359 -1.39 -55.06 -9.88
N ARG A 360 -0.11 -55.45 -9.93
CA ARG A 360 0.68 -55.56 -11.18
C ARG A 360 1.14 -56.99 -11.44
N GLU A 361 0.22 -57.92 -11.28
CA GLU A 361 0.38 -59.30 -11.71
C GLU A 361 -0.19 -59.46 -13.13
N GLN A 362 0.38 -60.36 -13.92
CA GLN A 362 -0.02 -60.55 -15.32
C GLN A 362 -0.88 -61.80 -15.53
N THR A 363 -1.24 -62.48 -14.44
CA THR A 363 -1.84 -63.82 -14.46
C THR A 363 -3.10 -63.90 -13.60
N ASP A 364 -3.75 -62.78 -13.35
CA ASP A 364 -5.01 -62.65 -12.64
C ASP A 364 -6.02 -61.86 -13.49
N ASP A 365 -6.97 -61.16 -12.88
CA ASP A 365 -8.15 -60.61 -13.54
C ASP A 365 -7.80 -59.53 -14.58
N CYS A 366 -6.68 -58.83 -14.39
CA CYS A 366 -6.21 -57.77 -15.26
C CYS A 366 -4.74 -57.97 -15.66
N THR A 367 -4.39 -57.64 -16.91
CA THR A 367 -2.99 -57.67 -17.32
C THR A 367 -2.24 -56.43 -16.83
N ASN A 368 -0.90 -56.50 -16.77
CA ASN A 368 -0.01 -55.35 -16.51
C ASN A 368 -0.14 -54.16 -17.49
N ARG A 369 -0.97 -54.27 -18.52
CA ARG A 369 -1.30 -53.21 -19.49
C ARG A 369 -2.73 -52.69 -19.32
N CYS A 370 -3.42 -53.09 -18.26
CA CYS A 370 -4.81 -52.77 -17.96
C CYS A 370 -5.78 -53.18 -19.07
N GLU A 371 -5.49 -54.32 -19.66
CA GLU A 371 -6.36 -55.03 -20.59
C GLU A 371 -6.96 -56.24 -19.86
N PRO A 372 -8.28 -56.48 -19.97
CA PRO A 372 -8.91 -57.63 -19.34
C PRO A 372 -8.24 -58.93 -19.77
N ALA A 373 -8.03 -59.82 -18.79
CA ALA A 373 -7.58 -61.18 -19.01
C ALA A 373 -8.43 -61.91 -20.06
N ARG A 374 -7.78 -62.65 -20.97
CA ARG A 374 -8.45 -63.35 -22.08
C ARG A 374 -7.85 -64.74 -22.29
N CYS A 375 -8.72 -65.69 -22.60
CA CYS A 375 -8.34 -66.96 -23.22
C CYS A 375 -7.46 -66.74 -24.44
N GLY A 376 -6.35 -67.49 -24.51
CA GLY A 376 -5.53 -67.54 -25.71
C GLY A 376 -4.62 -66.33 -25.87
N ASP A 377 -4.46 -65.52 -24.82
CA ASP A 377 -3.50 -64.42 -24.80
C ASP A 377 -2.07 -64.88 -24.44
N GLY A 378 -1.93 -66.18 -24.12
CA GLY A 378 -0.66 -66.83 -23.80
C GLY A 378 -0.34 -66.86 -22.32
N HIS A 379 -1.26 -66.42 -21.45
CA HIS A 379 -1.07 -66.35 -20.01
C HIS A 379 -2.21 -67.01 -19.26
N ARG A 380 -2.00 -68.23 -18.75
CA ARG A 380 -3.00 -68.91 -17.90
C ARG A 380 -3.34 -68.09 -16.64
N GLN A 381 -4.49 -67.43 -16.62
CA GLN A 381 -4.89 -66.56 -15.52
C GLN A 381 -5.60 -67.33 -14.39
N ALA A 382 -5.04 -67.26 -13.17
CA ALA A 382 -5.48 -68.06 -12.04
C ALA A 382 -6.85 -67.63 -11.52
N GLY A 383 -7.86 -68.49 -11.67
CA GLY A 383 -9.22 -68.24 -11.19
C GLY A 383 -10.15 -67.59 -12.22
N VAL A 384 -9.59 -67.06 -13.32
CA VAL A 384 -10.33 -66.57 -14.49
C VAL A 384 -10.53 -67.71 -15.49
N GLU A 385 -9.49 -68.52 -15.73
CA GLU A 385 -9.49 -69.60 -16.71
C GLU A 385 -8.82 -70.89 -16.21
N GLU A 386 -9.25 -72.02 -16.77
CA GLU A 386 -8.71 -73.35 -16.49
C GLU A 386 -7.57 -73.71 -17.46
N CYS A 387 -7.53 -73.11 -18.65
CA CYS A 387 -6.52 -73.36 -19.69
C CYS A 387 -6.28 -72.10 -20.55
N ASP A 388 -5.09 -72.00 -21.15
CA ASP A 388 -4.74 -71.04 -22.20
C ASP A 388 -3.74 -71.73 -23.15
N ASP A 389 -4.06 -71.79 -24.44
CA ASP A 389 -3.22 -72.38 -25.49
C ASP A 389 -2.65 -71.33 -26.46
N GLY A 390 -2.67 -70.06 -26.04
CA GLY A 390 -2.07 -68.93 -26.74
C GLY A 390 -2.75 -68.55 -28.05
N ASN A 391 -3.99 -68.98 -28.29
CA ASN A 391 -4.74 -68.59 -29.48
C ASN A 391 -6.28 -68.58 -29.27
N ASP A 392 -7.02 -67.94 -30.17
CA ASP A 392 -8.50 -67.78 -30.08
C ASP A 392 -9.28 -68.95 -30.75
N ILE A 393 -8.64 -70.07 -31.08
CA ILE A 393 -9.34 -71.25 -31.60
C ILE A 393 -10.01 -71.93 -30.41
N VAL A 394 -11.26 -72.36 -30.60
CA VAL A 394 -12.12 -72.90 -29.51
C VAL A 394 -12.42 -74.38 -29.69
N THR A 395 -11.71 -74.99 -30.63
CA THR A 395 -11.87 -76.37 -31.09
C THR A 395 -10.51 -77.06 -31.10
N ASP A 396 -9.64 -76.71 -30.18
CA ASP A 396 -8.31 -77.27 -29.92
C ASP A 396 -8.13 -77.43 -28.41
N ALA A 397 -6.98 -77.12 -27.82
CA ALA A 397 -6.73 -77.45 -26.41
C ALA A 397 -7.64 -76.69 -25.44
N CYS A 398 -8.08 -75.48 -25.81
CA CYS A 398 -8.98 -74.67 -25.01
C CYS A 398 -10.34 -74.41 -25.67
N THR A 399 -11.40 -74.50 -24.87
CA THR A 399 -12.76 -74.17 -25.30
C THR A 399 -13.04 -72.67 -25.17
N ALA A 400 -14.11 -72.19 -25.81
CA ALA A 400 -14.56 -70.79 -25.74
C ALA A 400 -14.88 -70.28 -24.31
N GLY A 401 -15.04 -71.20 -23.35
CA GLY A 401 -15.25 -70.89 -21.94
C GLY A 401 -13.97 -70.99 -21.09
N CYS A 402 -12.81 -71.05 -21.73
CA CYS A 402 -11.49 -71.21 -21.10
C CYS A 402 -11.39 -72.41 -20.18
N ARG A 403 -11.91 -73.53 -20.69
CA ARG A 403 -11.81 -74.84 -20.07
C ARG A 403 -11.08 -75.78 -21.00
N ASP A 404 -10.33 -76.70 -20.40
CA ASP A 404 -9.69 -77.79 -21.12
C ASP A 404 -10.75 -78.50 -21.99
N ALA A 405 -10.38 -78.78 -23.25
CA ALA A 405 -11.15 -79.63 -24.14
C ALA A 405 -11.42 -81.00 -23.53
N ARG A 406 -12.62 -81.55 -23.79
CA ARG A 406 -13.08 -82.82 -23.21
C ARG A 406 -13.69 -83.71 -24.28
N CYS A 407 -13.33 -84.98 -24.21
CA CYS A 407 -14.01 -86.05 -24.92
C CYS A 407 -15.49 -86.12 -24.57
N GLY A 408 -16.31 -86.51 -25.54
CA GLY A 408 -17.74 -86.73 -25.39
C GLY A 408 -18.56 -85.45 -25.32
N ASP A 409 -17.99 -84.29 -25.67
CA ASP A 409 -18.68 -82.99 -25.59
C ASP A 409 -19.40 -82.60 -26.89
N GLY A 410 -19.24 -83.41 -27.94
CA GLY A 410 -19.89 -83.26 -29.25
C GLY A 410 -19.10 -82.43 -30.24
N MET A 411 -17.87 -82.03 -29.91
CA MET A 411 -16.95 -81.31 -30.78
C MET A 411 -15.66 -82.11 -30.94
N ILE A 412 -15.03 -82.02 -32.12
CA ILE A 412 -13.70 -82.60 -32.33
C ILE A 412 -12.65 -81.50 -32.12
N HIS A 413 -11.85 -81.65 -31.07
CA HIS A 413 -10.78 -80.75 -30.67
C HIS A 413 -9.45 -81.10 -31.39
N ILE A 414 -9.09 -80.27 -32.36
CA ILE A 414 -7.96 -80.47 -33.27
C ILE A 414 -6.65 -80.58 -32.48
N GLY A 415 -5.98 -81.72 -32.63
CA GLY A 415 -4.69 -81.97 -31.96
C GLY A 415 -4.82 -82.46 -30.51
N VAL A 416 -6.04 -82.49 -29.96
CA VAL A 416 -6.37 -83.09 -28.66
C VAL A 416 -6.94 -84.49 -28.84
N GLU A 417 -7.82 -84.69 -29.81
CA GLU A 417 -8.53 -85.95 -30.06
C GLU A 417 -8.65 -86.36 -31.52
N GLU A 418 -8.86 -87.66 -31.76
CA GLU A 418 -9.04 -88.26 -33.09
C GLU A 418 -10.52 -88.34 -33.50
N CYS A 419 -11.43 -88.51 -32.53
CA CYS A 419 -12.88 -88.52 -32.70
C CYS A 419 -13.58 -87.95 -31.47
N ASP A 420 -14.87 -87.64 -31.63
CA ASP A 420 -15.83 -87.34 -30.56
C ASP A 420 -17.23 -87.67 -31.08
N ASP A 421 -18.04 -88.38 -30.29
CA ASP A 421 -19.43 -88.70 -30.63
C ASP A 421 -20.45 -88.19 -29.61
N GLY A 422 -20.04 -87.23 -28.77
CA GLY A 422 -20.91 -86.44 -27.90
C GLY A 422 -21.43 -87.18 -26.68
N ASN A 423 -20.78 -88.27 -26.28
CA ASN A 423 -21.16 -89.02 -25.08
C ASN A 423 -19.97 -89.80 -24.47
N ASP A 424 -20.16 -90.38 -23.28
CA ASP A 424 -19.13 -91.14 -22.54
C ASP A 424 -19.38 -92.68 -22.59
N ILE A 425 -19.74 -93.23 -23.75
CA ILE A 425 -19.99 -94.68 -23.93
C ILE A 425 -18.80 -95.30 -24.67
N GLU A 426 -18.03 -96.19 -24.02
CA GLU A 426 -16.82 -96.77 -24.64
C GLU A 426 -17.06 -97.55 -25.94
N VAL A 427 -18.25 -98.13 -26.14
CA VAL A 427 -18.51 -99.18 -27.15
C VAL A 427 -19.20 -98.68 -28.43
N ASP A 428 -19.22 -97.37 -28.67
CA ASP A 428 -19.83 -96.78 -29.86
C ASP A 428 -18.76 -96.20 -30.82
N GLN A 429 -18.99 -95.04 -31.42
CA GLN A 429 -18.17 -94.60 -32.55
C GLN A 429 -16.81 -94.04 -32.11
N CYS A 430 -16.68 -93.69 -30.83
CA CYS A 430 -15.47 -93.17 -30.24
C CYS A 430 -15.30 -93.70 -28.81
N THR A 431 -14.11 -94.17 -28.45
CA THR A 431 -13.80 -94.54 -27.05
C THR A 431 -13.79 -93.29 -26.15
N ASN A 432 -13.92 -93.43 -24.83
CA ASN A 432 -13.82 -92.29 -23.90
C ASN A 432 -12.41 -91.68 -23.82
N ASP A 433 -11.40 -92.36 -24.39
CA ASP A 433 -10.04 -91.83 -24.60
C ASP A 433 -9.89 -91.10 -25.97
N CYS A 434 -11.01 -90.80 -26.63
CA CYS A 434 -11.14 -90.06 -27.88
C CYS A 434 -10.38 -90.63 -29.07
N ARG A 435 -10.33 -91.97 -29.11
CA ARG A 435 -9.79 -92.76 -30.21
C ARG A 435 -10.89 -93.53 -30.87
N VAL A 436 -10.73 -93.76 -32.17
CA VAL A 436 -11.63 -94.64 -32.90
C VAL A 436 -11.36 -96.06 -32.42
N PRO A 437 -12.37 -96.84 -31.99
CA PRO A 437 -12.20 -98.24 -31.61
C PRO A 437 -11.55 -99.02 -32.75
N ARG A 438 -10.57 -99.86 -32.42
CA ARG A 438 -9.79 -100.65 -33.35
C ARG A 438 -9.64 -102.06 -32.81
N CYS A 439 -9.82 -103.02 -33.71
CA CYS A 439 -9.55 -104.40 -33.41
C CYS A 439 -8.24 -104.64 -32.66
N GLY A 440 -8.33 -105.34 -31.53
CA GLY A 440 -7.25 -105.64 -30.61
C GLY A 440 -7.05 -104.59 -29.51
N ASP A 441 -7.95 -103.61 -29.34
CA ASP A 441 -7.82 -102.56 -28.31
C ASP A 441 -8.58 -102.87 -27.00
N GLY A 442 -9.35 -103.95 -26.97
CA GLY A 442 -10.11 -104.44 -25.82
C GLY A 442 -11.52 -103.87 -25.74
N VAL A 443 -11.96 -103.10 -26.74
CA VAL A 443 -13.26 -102.45 -26.81
C VAL A 443 -14.00 -102.94 -28.04
N VAL A 444 -15.09 -103.67 -27.83
CA VAL A 444 -15.92 -104.16 -28.96
C VAL A 444 -16.69 -102.99 -29.58
N GLY A 445 -16.14 -102.44 -30.67
CA GLY A 445 -16.75 -101.34 -31.41
C GLY A 445 -17.99 -101.76 -32.22
N PRO A 446 -18.76 -100.81 -32.77
CA PRO A 446 -20.00 -101.08 -33.51
C PRO A 446 -19.79 -101.84 -34.84
N LEU A 447 -18.55 -101.95 -35.32
CA LEU A 447 -18.18 -102.70 -36.53
C LEU A 447 -17.47 -104.03 -36.23
N GLU A 448 -17.34 -104.41 -34.97
CA GLU A 448 -16.59 -105.57 -34.50
C GLU A 448 -17.56 -106.62 -33.94
N GLU A 449 -17.33 -107.90 -34.24
CA GLU A 449 -18.12 -109.02 -33.71
C GLU A 449 -17.57 -109.48 -32.34
N CYS A 450 -16.27 -109.29 -32.13
CA CYS A 450 -15.50 -109.57 -30.92
C CYS A 450 -14.28 -108.65 -30.86
N ASP A 451 -13.67 -108.53 -29.68
CA ASP A 451 -12.35 -107.93 -29.45
C ASP A 451 -11.81 -108.50 -28.12
N ASP A 452 -10.60 -109.05 -28.12
CA ASP A 452 -9.95 -109.63 -26.94
C ASP A 452 -8.69 -108.86 -26.49
N GLY A 453 -8.51 -107.64 -27.01
CA GLY A 453 -7.48 -106.71 -26.58
C GLY A 453 -6.07 -107.04 -27.07
N ASN A 454 -5.95 -107.83 -28.14
CA ASN A 454 -4.68 -108.10 -28.77
C ASN A 454 -4.81 -108.42 -30.28
N ASP A 455 -3.67 -108.47 -31.00
CA ASP A 455 -3.60 -108.74 -32.45
C ASP A 455 -3.22 -110.21 -32.75
N VAL A 456 -3.68 -111.17 -31.95
CA VAL A 456 -3.43 -112.61 -32.14
C VAL A 456 -4.65 -113.25 -32.83
N ASP A 457 -4.40 -114.24 -33.69
CA ASP A 457 -5.45 -114.86 -34.52
C ASP A 457 -5.97 -116.20 -33.98
N ASP A 458 -5.26 -116.81 -33.01
CA ASP A 458 -5.52 -118.18 -32.52
C ASP A 458 -6.18 -118.25 -31.14
N ASP A 459 -6.67 -117.12 -30.63
CA ASP A 459 -7.38 -116.96 -29.35
C ASP A 459 -8.87 -116.58 -29.52
N ASP A 460 -9.43 -115.84 -28.57
CA ASP A 460 -10.88 -115.66 -28.40
C ASP A 460 -11.50 -114.79 -29.51
N CYS A 461 -10.69 -113.94 -30.17
CA CYS A 461 -11.08 -113.12 -31.31
C CYS A 461 -9.95 -113.08 -32.36
N ARG A 462 -10.29 -113.00 -33.65
CA ARG A 462 -9.29 -112.84 -34.71
C ARG A 462 -8.87 -111.38 -34.88
N ASP A 463 -7.72 -111.15 -35.51
CA ASP A 463 -7.15 -109.82 -35.83
C ASP A 463 -8.04 -108.92 -36.72
N ASN A 464 -9.09 -109.50 -37.30
CA ASN A 464 -10.09 -108.84 -38.13
C ASN A 464 -11.45 -108.70 -37.44
N CYS A 465 -11.50 -108.93 -36.12
CA CYS A 465 -12.63 -108.74 -35.24
C CYS A 465 -13.87 -109.53 -35.65
N ARG A 466 -13.62 -110.76 -36.10
CA ARG A 466 -14.64 -111.76 -36.35
C ARG A 466 -14.38 -112.96 -35.49
N LEU A 467 -15.46 -113.52 -34.97
CA LEU A 467 -15.38 -114.71 -34.14
C LEU A 467 -14.67 -115.85 -34.90
N PRO A 468 -13.79 -116.61 -34.22
CA PRO A 468 -13.16 -117.81 -34.76
C PRO A 468 -14.23 -118.83 -35.19
N ARG A 469 -14.01 -119.50 -36.34
CA ARG A 469 -14.98 -120.46 -36.91
C ARG A 469 -14.26 -121.55 -37.69
N CYS A 470 -14.49 -122.80 -37.30
CA CYS A 470 -14.13 -123.97 -38.08
C CYS A 470 -14.33 -123.88 -39.61
N GLY A 471 -13.23 -124.16 -40.31
CA GLY A 471 -13.06 -124.09 -41.75
C GLY A 471 -12.61 -122.73 -42.27
N ASP A 472 -11.96 -121.91 -41.45
CA ASP A 472 -11.49 -120.56 -41.82
C ASP A 472 -9.97 -120.46 -42.04
N GLY A 473 -9.24 -121.55 -41.84
CA GLY A 473 -7.83 -121.73 -42.18
C GLY A 473 -6.87 -121.46 -41.03
N VAL A 474 -7.38 -121.21 -39.82
CA VAL A 474 -6.59 -121.01 -38.60
C VAL A 474 -7.04 -122.01 -37.56
N ILE A 475 -6.12 -122.69 -36.86
CA ILE A 475 -6.48 -123.61 -35.77
C ILE A 475 -6.65 -122.79 -34.50
N GLN A 476 -7.87 -122.68 -34.00
CA GLN A 476 -8.21 -121.96 -32.77
C GLN A 476 -8.28 -122.91 -31.57
N GLY A 477 -8.16 -122.42 -30.34
CA GLY A 477 -7.85 -123.21 -29.13
C GLY A 477 -8.52 -124.59 -28.93
N ASP A 478 -9.82 -124.74 -29.23
CA ASP A 478 -10.58 -125.99 -29.08
C ASP A 478 -10.64 -126.85 -30.37
N GLU A 479 -9.99 -126.42 -31.45
CA GLU A 479 -9.93 -127.10 -32.75
C GLU A 479 -8.71 -128.03 -32.82
N ASP A 480 -8.93 -129.30 -33.17
CA ASP A 480 -7.83 -130.26 -33.39
C ASP A 480 -7.19 -130.07 -34.79
N CYS A 481 -7.90 -129.42 -35.72
CA CYS A 481 -7.49 -129.11 -37.08
C CYS A 481 -8.36 -127.99 -37.68
N ASP A 482 -7.86 -127.31 -38.71
CA ASP A 482 -8.64 -126.45 -39.61
C ASP A 482 -7.93 -126.44 -40.98
N ASP A 483 -8.63 -126.82 -42.04
CA ASP A 483 -8.10 -126.91 -43.40
C ASP A 483 -8.68 -125.85 -44.35
N GLY A 484 -9.28 -124.80 -43.80
CA GLY A 484 -9.81 -123.64 -44.51
C GLY A 484 -11.08 -123.94 -45.30
N ASN A 485 -11.75 -125.05 -45.03
CA ASN A 485 -12.97 -125.43 -45.71
C ASN A 485 -13.95 -126.19 -44.80
N ARG A 486 -15.15 -126.52 -45.31
CA ARG A 486 -16.20 -127.24 -44.57
C ARG A 486 -16.63 -128.51 -45.27
N TRP A 487 -15.65 -129.28 -45.71
CA TRP A 487 -15.84 -130.60 -46.25
C TRP A 487 -15.59 -131.64 -45.14
N GLN A 488 -16.34 -132.75 -45.16
CA GLN A 488 -16.21 -133.83 -44.16
C GLN A 488 -15.44 -135.03 -44.70
N GLY A 489 -14.84 -134.91 -45.88
CA GLY A 489 -14.23 -136.03 -46.61
C GLY A 489 -12.72 -135.93 -46.69
N ASP A 490 -12.13 -134.94 -46.05
CA ASP A 490 -10.71 -134.67 -45.85
C ASP A 490 -10.29 -134.96 -44.41
N ALA A 491 -9.05 -134.62 -44.07
CA ALA A 491 -8.46 -134.95 -42.78
C ALA A 491 -9.05 -134.15 -41.61
N CYS A 492 -9.76 -133.05 -41.88
CA CYS A 492 -10.39 -132.23 -40.88
C CYS A 492 -11.91 -132.22 -41.06
N LEU A 493 -12.65 -132.56 -40.01
CA LEU A 493 -14.11 -132.59 -40.05
C LEU A 493 -14.70 -131.18 -39.91
N ASN A 494 -15.96 -131.01 -40.29
CA ASN A 494 -16.68 -129.72 -40.20
C ASN A 494 -16.87 -129.18 -38.77
N ASP A 495 -16.59 -129.99 -37.75
CA ASP A 495 -16.54 -129.62 -36.34
C ASP A 495 -15.10 -129.48 -35.81
N CYS A 496 -14.12 -129.44 -36.72
CA CYS A 496 -12.69 -129.22 -36.47
C CYS A 496 -12.06 -130.28 -35.57
N LEU A 497 -12.61 -131.48 -35.65
CA LEU A 497 -12.03 -132.69 -35.10
C LEU A 497 -11.26 -133.43 -36.21
N LEU A 498 -10.17 -134.08 -35.84
CA LEU A 498 -9.42 -134.91 -36.77
C LEU A 498 -10.25 -136.12 -37.20
N ALA A 499 -10.29 -136.36 -38.51
CA ALA A 499 -10.95 -137.53 -39.08
C ALA A 499 -10.33 -138.84 -38.54
N SER A 500 -11.18 -139.83 -38.26
CA SER A 500 -10.79 -141.13 -37.68
C SER A 500 -11.27 -142.28 -38.58
N CYS A 501 -10.42 -143.29 -38.79
CA CYS A 501 -10.78 -144.47 -39.58
C CYS A 501 -11.80 -145.34 -38.84
N GLY A 502 -12.81 -145.84 -39.55
CA GLY A 502 -13.86 -146.73 -39.02
C GLY A 502 -15.17 -146.02 -38.69
N ASP A 503 -15.32 -144.73 -39.02
CA ASP A 503 -16.53 -143.94 -38.78
C ASP A 503 -17.56 -144.05 -39.92
N GLY A 504 -17.22 -144.76 -41.00
CA GLY A 504 -18.09 -145.02 -42.14
C GLY A 504 -18.04 -143.96 -43.23
N ILE A 505 -17.12 -142.99 -43.15
CA ILE A 505 -16.87 -141.97 -44.18
C ILE A 505 -15.46 -142.19 -44.74
N LEU A 506 -15.31 -142.17 -46.06
CA LEU A 506 -13.98 -142.26 -46.67
C LEU A 506 -13.26 -140.91 -46.57
N HIS A 507 -12.27 -140.82 -45.68
CA HIS A 507 -11.45 -139.62 -45.47
C HIS A 507 -10.20 -139.60 -46.37
N LEU A 508 -10.23 -138.78 -47.41
CA LEU A 508 -9.17 -138.67 -48.42
C LEU A 508 -7.87 -138.14 -47.81
N GLY A 509 -6.83 -138.99 -47.84
CA GLY A 509 -5.51 -138.67 -47.30
C GLY A 509 -5.29 -139.19 -45.86
N VAL A 510 -6.35 -139.64 -45.19
CA VAL A 510 -6.28 -140.32 -43.89
C VAL A 510 -6.39 -141.84 -44.07
N GLU A 511 -7.30 -142.30 -44.92
CA GLU A 511 -7.48 -143.73 -45.20
C GLU A 511 -7.70 -144.06 -46.69
N GLY A 512 -7.41 -145.31 -47.07
CA GLY A 512 -7.61 -145.81 -48.44
C GLY A 512 -8.99 -146.43 -48.68
N CYS A 513 -9.69 -146.82 -47.62
CA CYS A 513 -11.03 -147.39 -47.58
C CYS A 513 -11.55 -147.32 -46.13
N ASP A 514 -12.84 -147.09 -45.93
CA ASP A 514 -13.51 -147.20 -44.64
C ASP A 514 -14.61 -148.28 -44.76
N ASP A 515 -14.53 -149.32 -43.94
CA ASP A 515 -15.51 -150.41 -43.87
C ASP A 515 -16.39 -150.38 -42.60
N GLY A 516 -16.34 -149.27 -41.86
CA GLY A 516 -17.11 -148.98 -40.66
C GLY A 516 -16.64 -149.71 -39.41
N ASN A 517 -15.39 -150.18 -39.37
CA ASN A 517 -14.79 -150.77 -38.18
C ASN A 517 -13.35 -150.28 -37.91
N ASP A 518 -12.99 -150.19 -36.63
CA ASP A 518 -11.70 -149.64 -36.18
C ASP A 518 -10.49 -150.60 -36.37
N VAL A 519 -10.59 -151.61 -37.25
CA VAL A 519 -9.59 -152.68 -37.34
C VAL A 519 -9.15 -152.95 -38.78
N ASP A 520 -7.90 -152.60 -39.06
CA ASP A 520 -7.21 -152.79 -40.35
C ASP A 520 -7.20 -154.29 -40.76
N THR A 521 -8.10 -154.70 -41.68
CA THR A 521 -8.16 -156.07 -42.25
C THR A 521 -8.05 -156.12 -43.76
#